data_AF-A0A921T9C7-F1
#
_entry.id   AF-A0A921T9C7-F1
#
_cell.length_a   1.000
_cell.length_b   1.000
_cell.length_c   1.000
_cell.angle_alpha   90.00
_cell.angle_beta   90.00
_cell.angle_gamma   90.00
#
_symmetry.space_group_name_H-M   'P 1'
#
loop_
_entity.id
_entity.type
_entity.pdbx_description
1 polymer ?
#
loop_
_entity_poly.entity_id
_entity_poly.type
_entity_poly.pdbx_seq_one_letter_code
_entity_poly.pdbx_strand_id
1 'polypeptide(L)'
;MLLTRNQWLGLSLLVAVGGCTPFQPPPGDYTQWKKKGVSQQGVDDAMRACGYTNLDGVGDKSPIDVVLTRFYCMKDAGFIRTDDLDLCKLGRVGESPVCDGRR
;
A
#
# COMPACT_ATOMS: atom_id res chain seq x y z
N MET A 1 -17.66 -25.97 -60.44
CA MET A 1 -16.60 -26.13 -59.42
C MET A 1 -15.64 -24.96 -59.54
N LEU A 2 -15.43 -24.27 -58.41
CA LEU A 2 -14.29 -23.42 -58.05
C LEU A 2 -14.09 -22.09 -58.80
N LEU A 3 -14.66 -21.02 -58.23
CA LEU A 3 -14.01 -19.70 -58.20
C LEU A 3 -12.82 -19.78 -57.22
N THR A 4 -11.60 -19.60 -57.69
CA THR A 4 -10.43 -19.37 -56.84
C THR A 4 -9.47 -18.41 -57.52
N ARG A 5 -9.47 -17.15 -57.07
CA ARG A 5 -8.32 -16.21 -57.11
C ARG A 5 -8.69 -15.01 -56.20
N ASN A 6 -8.35 -15.06 -54.91
CA ASN A 6 -7.09 -14.55 -54.35
C ASN A 6 -6.88 -13.06 -54.67
N GLN A 7 -7.14 -12.17 -53.70
CA GLN A 7 -6.12 -11.41 -52.98
C GLN A 7 -6.65 -10.09 -52.41
N TRP A 8 -6.47 -9.98 -51.08
CA TRP A 8 -5.98 -8.79 -50.38
C TRP A 8 -6.98 -7.64 -50.24
N LEU A 9 -7.39 -7.39 -49.00
CA LEU A 9 -7.41 -6.09 -48.31
C LEU A 9 -8.13 -6.29 -46.97
N GLY A 10 -7.42 -6.91 -46.03
CA GLY A 10 -7.87 -7.03 -44.65
C GLY A 10 -6.90 -6.29 -43.74
N LEU A 11 -6.81 -4.97 -43.86
CA LEU A 11 -6.10 -4.15 -42.88
C LEU A 11 -7.01 -4.02 -41.65
N SER A 12 -6.97 -5.03 -40.78
CA SER A 12 -7.61 -4.97 -39.47
C SER A 12 -6.90 -3.89 -38.65
N LEU A 13 -7.57 -2.74 -38.52
CA LEU A 13 -7.20 -1.66 -37.62
C LEU A 13 -7.33 -2.18 -36.18
N LEU A 14 -6.23 -2.69 -35.63
CA LEU A 14 -6.11 -2.96 -34.20
C LEU A 14 -6.07 -1.62 -33.46
N VAL A 15 -7.25 -1.12 -33.11
CA VAL A 15 -7.40 -0.03 -32.15
C VAL A 15 -6.97 -0.59 -30.80
N ALA A 16 -5.70 -0.37 -30.44
CA ALA A 16 -5.22 -0.53 -29.08
C ALA A 16 -5.90 0.54 -28.23
N VAL A 17 -7.04 0.18 -27.64
CA VAL A 17 -7.66 0.99 -26.58
C VAL A 17 -6.73 0.88 -25.38
N GLY A 18 -5.83 1.86 -25.24
CA GLY A 18 -5.02 2.03 -24.03
C GLY A 18 -5.97 2.08 -22.84
N GLY A 19 -5.84 1.10 -21.95
CA GLY A 19 -6.73 0.93 -20.82
C GLY A 19 -6.75 2.17 -19.94
N CYS A 20 -7.91 2.81 -19.86
CA CYS A 20 -8.24 3.67 -18.74
C CYS A 20 -8.29 2.77 -17.50
N THR A 21 -7.23 2.73 -16.68
CA THR A 21 -7.42 2.32 -15.30
C THR A 21 -8.24 3.43 -14.65
N PRO A 22 -9.50 3.20 -14.23
CA PRO A 22 -10.22 4.20 -13.46
C PRO A 22 -9.36 4.58 -12.25
N PHE A 23 -9.44 5.83 -11.79
CA PHE A 23 -8.68 6.33 -10.65
C PHE A 23 -9.00 5.48 -9.42
N GLN A 24 -8.25 4.40 -9.21
CA GLN A 24 -8.43 3.51 -8.07
C GLN A 24 -7.79 4.20 -6.87
N PRO A 25 -8.51 4.31 -5.74
CA PRO A 25 -7.93 4.88 -4.54
C PRO A 25 -6.68 4.06 -4.16
N PRO A 26 -5.66 4.71 -3.56
CA PRO A 26 -4.50 4.00 -3.07
C PRO A 26 -4.97 2.91 -2.10
N PRO A 27 -4.29 1.75 -2.09
CA PRO A 27 -4.65 0.67 -1.20
C PRO A 27 -4.48 1.13 0.27
N GLY A 28 -5.32 0.60 1.17
CA GLY A 28 -5.31 0.99 2.57
C GLY A 28 -3.99 0.65 3.27
N ASP A 29 -3.70 1.32 4.39
CA ASP A 29 -2.42 1.16 5.11
C ASP A 29 -2.11 -0.29 5.53
N TYR A 30 -3.13 -1.11 5.76
CA TYR A 30 -2.99 -2.55 6.03
C TYR A 30 -2.26 -3.35 4.94
N THR A 31 -2.29 -2.88 3.69
CA THR A 31 -1.58 -3.53 2.58
C THR A 31 -0.08 -3.22 2.57
N GLN A 32 0.34 -2.22 3.35
CA GLN A 32 1.70 -1.71 3.33
C GLN A 32 2.59 -2.34 4.40
N TRP A 33 2.08 -3.33 5.14
CA TRP A 33 2.80 -4.07 6.16
C TRP A 33 3.01 -5.51 5.70
N LYS A 34 4.22 -6.04 5.92
CA LYS A 34 4.54 -7.44 5.66
C LYS A 34 5.42 -8.04 6.76
N LYS A 35 5.25 -9.33 6.99
CA LYS A 35 6.11 -10.16 7.83
C LYS A 35 6.15 -11.58 7.26
N LYS A 36 7.34 -12.19 7.20
CA LYS A 36 7.49 -13.52 6.60
C LYS A 36 6.61 -14.54 7.32
N GLY A 37 5.78 -15.25 6.56
CA GLY A 37 4.87 -16.28 7.08
C GLY A 37 3.58 -15.75 7.72
N VAL A 38 3.30 -14.44 7.63
CA VAL A 38 2.06 -13.84 8.14
C VAL A 38 1.11 -13.56 6.97
N SER A 39 -0.16 -13.96 7.12
CA SER A 39 -1.23 -13.67 6.16
C SER A 39 -1.73 -12.24 6.29
N GLN A 40 -2.53 -11.75 5.34
CA GLN A 40 -3.15 -10.43 5.44
C GLN A 40 -4.00 -10.30 6.71
N GLN A 41 -4.80 -11.31 7.06
CA GLN A 41 -5.56 -11.29 8.30
C GLN A 41 -4.66 -11.13 9.54
N GLY A 42 -3.48 -11.77 9.55
CA GLY A 42 -2.53 -11.62 10.64
C GLY A 42 -1.88 -10.23 10.71
N VAL A 43 -1.77 -9.53 9.57
CA VAL A 43 -1.38 -8.11 9.56
C VAL A 43 -2.48 -7.26 10.19
N ASP A 44 -3.73 -7.45 9.75
CA ASP A 44 -4.89 -6.69 10.24
C ASP A 44 -5.08 -6.89 11.75
N ASP A 45 -4.95 -8.12 12.24
CA ASP A 45 -5.03 -8.44 13.67
C ASP A 45 -3.90 -7.78 14.47
N ALA A 46 -2.67 -7.78 13.93
CA ALA A 46 -1.54 -7.10 14.55
C ALA A 46 -1.72 -5.58 14.60
N MET A 47 -2.24 -4.97 13.53
CA MET A 47 -2.57 -3.55 13.52
C MET A 47 -3.61 -3.22 14.60
N ARG A 48 -4.67 -4.02 14.72
CA ARG A 48 -5.68 -3.83 15.78
C ARG A 48 -5.07 -3.98 17.17
N ALA A 49 -4.20 -4.96 17.37
CA ALA A 49 -3.46 -5.15 18.63
C ALA A 49 -2.54 -3.96 18.95
N CYS A 50 -1.96 -3.33 17.94
CA CYS A 50 -1.19 -2.09 18.08
C CYS A 50 -2.04 -0.83 18.25
N GLY A 51 -3.38 -0.96 18.25
CA GLY A 51 -4.31 0.13 18.55
C GLY A 51 -4.79 0.92 17.33
N TYR A 52 -4.59 0.40 16.10
CA TYR A 52 -5.22 0.97 14.91
C TYR A 52 -6.74 0.72 14.95
N THR A 53 -7.52 1.80 14.91
CA THR A 53 -8.99 1.73 14.83
C THR A 53 -9.49 1.78 13.39
N ASN A 54 -8.74 2.44 12.50
CA ASN A 54 -8.94 2.45 11.06
C ASN A 54 -7.72 1.80 10.37
N LEU A 55 -7.94 0.69 9.66
CA LEU A 55 -6.88 -0.04 8.97
C LEU A 55 -6.54 0.55 7.60
N ASP A 56 -7.45 1.33 7.01
CA ASP A 56 -7.20 2.00 5.74
C ASP A 56 -6.23 3.17 5.89
N GLY A 57 -6.08 3.72 7.11
CA GLY A 57 -5.25 4.88 7.43
C GLY A 57 -5.82 6.22 6.94
N VAL A 58 -6.75 6.20 5.98
CA VAL A 58 -7.38 7.41 5.42
C VAL A 58 -8.21 8.14 6.49
N GLY A 59 -7.93 9.43 6.67
CA GLY A 59 -8.69 10.28 7.59
C GLY A 59 -8.41 10.04 9.07
N ASP A 60 -7.31 9.36 9.43
CA ASP A 60 -6.85 9.32 10.81
C ASP A 60 -6.49 10.74 11.28
N LYS A 61 -7.17 11.20 12.34
CA LYS A 61 -6.96 12.51 12.98
C LYS A 61 -6.34 12.37 14.37
N SER A 62 -5.82 11.19 14.69
CA SER A 62 -5.12 10.96 15.95
C SER A 62 -3.91 11.90 16.05
N PRO A 63 -3.54 12.35 17.26
CA PRO A 63 -2.34 13.15 17.41
C PRO A 63 -1.09 12.34 17.00
N ILE A 64 -0.04 13.05 16.58
CA ILE A 64 1.12 12.44 15.90
C ILE A 64 1.86 11.40 16.77
N ASP A 65 1.90 11.61 18.07
CA ASP A 65 2.46 10.68 19.06
C ASP A 65 1.71 9.34 19.09
N VAL A 66 0.38 9.36 18.98
CA VAL A 66 -0.46 8.16 18.88
C VAL A 66 -0.19 7.43 17.56
N VAL A 67 -0.09 8.17 16.45
CA VAL A 67 0.26 7.61 15.14
C VAL A 67 1.64 6.95 15.18
N LEU A 68 2.63 7.62 15.75
CA LEU A 68 3.98 7.08 15.91
C LEU A 68 4.00 5.84 16.79
N THR A 69 3.29 5.86 17.92
CA THR A 69 3.21 4.72 18.85
C THR A 69 2.67 3.48 18.13
N ARG A 70 1.59 3.63 17.36
CA ARG A 70 0.99 2.55 16.55
C ARG A 70 1.96 2.04 15.48
N PHE A 71 2.57 2.95 14.73
CA PHE A 71 3.51 2.63 13.66
C PHE A 71 4.72 1.86 14.18
N TYR A 72 5.29 2.30 15.30
CA TYR A 72 6.44 1.64 15.89
C TYR A 72 6.09 0.36 16.65
N CYS A 73 4.88 0.23 17.19
CA CYS A 73 4.40 -1.07 17.70
C CYS A 73 4.46 -2.15 16.61
N MET A 74 4.04 -1.84 15.37
CA MET A 74 4.13 -2.78 14.25
C MET A 74 5.59 -3.12 13.90
N LYS A 75 6.47 -2.11 13.83
CA LYS A 75 7.91 -2.32 13.56
C LYS A 75 8.59 -3.16 14.66
N ASP A 76 8.29 -2.87 15.92
CA ASP A 76 8.83 -3.58 17.09
C ASP A 76 8.29 -5.02 17.15
N ALA A 77 7.08 -5.27 16.66
CA ALA A 77 6.52 -6.61 16.46
C ALA A 77 7.15 -7.36 15.26
N GLY A 78 8.11 -6.76 14.56
CA GLY A 78 8.85 -7.36 13.45
C GLY A 78 8.14 -7.29 12.10
N PHE A 79 7.12 -6.46 11.97
CA PHE A 79 6.56 -6.12 10.66
C PHE A 79 7.43 -5.06 10.00
N ILE A 80 7.54 -5.14 8.68
CA ILE A 80 8.26 -4.16 7.86
C ILE A 80 7.30 -3.51 6.89
N ARG A 81 7.61 -2.27 6.53
CA ARG A 81 6.90 -1.53 5.50
C ARG A 81 7.25 -2.05 4.11
N THR A 82 6.30 -2.02 3.20
CA THR A 82 6.53 -2.30 1.77
C THR A 82 7.11 -1.09 1.03
N ASP A 83 6.87 0.11 1.54
CA ASP A 83 7.27 1.41 0.99
C ASP A 83 8.49 2.02 1.69
N ASP A 84 9.20 1.24 2.51
CA ASP A 84 10.39 1.65 3.28
C ASP A 84 10.18 2.88 4.18
N LEU A 85 8.92 3.18 4.51
CA LEU A 85 8.57 4.34 5.34
C LEU A 85 9.17 4.21 6.75
N ASP A 86 9.71 5.32 7.23
CA ASP A 86 10.17 5.48 8.60
C ASP A 86 9.79 6.87 9.11
N LEU A 87 8.75 6.93 9.95
CA LEU A 87 8.18 8.19 10.38
C LEU A 87 9.16 9.03 11.24
N CYS A 88 10.11 8.40 11.94
CA CYS A 88 11.07 9.15 12.76
C CYS A 88 12.18 9.79 11.93
N LYS A 89 12.36 9.34 10.69
CA LYS A 89 13.26 9.93 9.71
C LYS A 89 12.62 11.06 8.91
N LEU A 90 11.31 11.32 9.10
CA LEU A 90 10.60 12.39 8.40
C LEU A 90 10.67 13.72 9.17
N GLY A 91 11.52 14.64 8.73
CA GLY A 91 11.52 16.06 9.12
C GLY A 91 11.15 16.33 10.59
N ARG A 92 10.10 17.12 10.81
CA ARG A 92 9.60 17.51 12.13
C ARG A 92 8.93 16.38 12.92
N VAL A 93 8.49 15.30 12.26
CA VAL A 93 7.87 14.15 12.95
C VAL A 93 8.89 13.46 13.84
N GLY A 94 10.14 13.41 13.40
CA GLY A 94 11.24 12.88 14.19
C GLY A 94 11.43 13.60 15.54
N GLU A 95 11.01 14.86 15.69
CA GLU A 95 11.18 15.63 16.95
C GLU A 95 10.28 15.12 18.08
N SER A 96 9.36 14.19 17.80
CA SER A 96 8.55 13.54 18.82
C SER A 96 9.43 12.74 19.81
N PRO A 97 9.14 12.77 21.12
CA PRO A 97 9.80 11.90 22.10
C PRO A 97 9.67 10.40 21.79
N VAL A 98 8.65 9.98 21.04
CA VAL A 98 8.50 8.59 20.58
C VAL A 98 9.67 8.14 19.70
N CYS A 99 10.34 9.10 19.06
CA CYS A 99 11.47 8.89 18.19
C CYS A 99 12.83 8.92 18.88
N ASP A 100 12.89 9.12 20.20
CA ASP A 100 14.15 9.12 20.94
C ASP A 100 14.81 7.74 20.84
N GLY A 101 16.04 7.72 20.34
CA GLY A 101 16.80 6.49 20.08
C GLY A 101 16.38 5.70 18.83
N ARG A 102 15.46 6.22 18.00
CA ARG A 102 14.97 5.56 16.77
C ARG A 102 15.42 6.24 15.46
N ARG A 103 16.18 7.34 15.54
CA ARG A 103 16.71 8.07 14.38
C ARG A 103 17.95 7.40 13.78
#